data_AF-A0A7W8FEY4-F1
#
_entry.id   AF-A0A7W8FEY4-F1
#
_cell.length_a   1.000
_cell.length_b   1.000
_cell.length_c   1.000
_cell.angle_alpha   90.00
_cell.angle_beta   90.00
_cell.angle_gamma   90.00
#
_symmetry.space_group_name_H-M   'P 1'
#
loop_
_entity.id
_entity.type
_entity.pdbx_description
1 polymer ?
#
loop_
_entity_poly.entity_id
_entity_poly.type
_entity_poly.pdbx_seq_one_letter_code
_entity_poly.pdbx_strand_id
1 'polypeptide(L)'
;MAALNQARIITALEKIVTEAREDFIFSFLLAYGTPRATVKRLQMGDKQRNLAQAASDIGVAQKIYFRPLKKGEDPQDTLTSLLALPLKKCSPKFGQV
;
A
#
# COMPACT_ATOMS: atom_id res chain seq x y z
N MET A 1 -21.93 0.49 -4.99
CA MET A 1 -20.72 -0.02 -4.31
C MET A 1 -21.02 -1.43 -3.84
N ALA A 2 -20.29 -2.44 -4.29
CA ALA A 2 -20.56 -3.82 -3.87
C ALA A 2 -20.25 -3.97 -2.36
N ALA A 3 -21.13 -4.64 -1.63
CA ALA A 3 -20.92 -4.92 -0.22
C ALA A 3 -19.66 -5.78 -0.03
N LEU A 4 -18.77 -5.34 0.85
CA LEU A 4 -17.50 -6.00 1.13
C LEU A 4 -17.78 -7.35 1.83
N ASN A 5 -17.58 -8.47 1.13
CA ASN A 5 -17.82 -9.80 1.70
C ASN A 5 -16.64 -10.22 2.59
N GLN A 6 -16.80 -10.02 3.90
CA GLN A 6 -15.78 -10.25 4.92
C GLN A 6 -15.26 -11.70 4.91
N ALA A 7 -16.13 -12.70 4.74
CA ALA A 7 -15.74 -14.11 4.69
C ALA A 7 -14.79 -14.41 3.53
N ARG A 8 -15.05 -13.83 2.35
CA ARG A 8 -14.18 -13.98 1.17
C ARG A 8 -12.81 -13.31 1.38
N ILE A 9 -12.76 -12.21 2.13
CA ILE A 9 -11.51 -11.53 2.45
C ILE A 9 -10.66 -12.40 3.37
N ILE A 10 -11.25 -12.99 4.41
CA ILE A 10 -10.53 -13.87 5.35
C ILE A 10 -9.90 -15.06 4.61
N THR A 11 -10.68 -15.77 3.79
CA THR A 11 -10.15 -16.89 3.00
C THR A 11 -9.10 -16.47 1.98
N ALA A 12 -9.22 -15.27 1.40
CA ALA A 12 -8.19 -14.73 0.53
C ALA A 12 -6.91 -14.42 1.31
N LEU A 13 -7.00 -13.82 2.50
CA LEU A 13 -5.85 -13.52 3.36
C LEU A 13 -5.09 -14.77 3.78
N GLU A 14 -5.79 -15.83 4.17
CA GLU A 14 -5.17 -17.12 4.53
C GLU A 14 -4.29 -17.67 3.40
N LYS A 15 -4.73 -17.52 2.14
CA LYS A 15 -3.93 -17.90 0.97
C LYS A 15 -2.77 -16.95 0.71
N ILE A 16 -2.98 -15.65 0.91
CA ILE A 16 -1.97 -14.63 0.61
C ILE A 16 -0.79 -14.71 1.59
N VAL A 17 -1.02 -15.14 2.84
CA VAL A 17 0.06 -15.34 3.84
C VAL A 17 1.06 -16.43 3.42
N THR A 18 0.67 -17.35 2.54
CA THR A 18 1.56 -18.40 2.01
C THR A 18 2.28 -18.01 0.72
N GLU A 19 1.94 -16.86 0.11
CA GLU A 19 2.57 -16.36 -1.11
C GLU A 19 3.94 -15.70 -0.85
N ALA A 20 4.67 -15.40 -1.94
CA ALA A 20 5.93 -14.67 -1.86
C ALA A 20 5.73 -13.28 -1.22
N ARG A 21 6.65 -12.89 -0.33
CA ARG A 21 6.57 -11.63 0.43
C ARG A 21 6.45 -10.38 -0.45
N GLU A 22 7.02 -10.44 -1.66
CA GLU A 22 7.01 -9.33 -2.61
C GLU A 22 5.63 -9.10 -3.25
N ASP A 23 4.83 -10.17 -3.39
CA ASP A 23 3.51 -10.12 -4.01
C ASP A 23 2.36 -9.92 -2.99
N PHE A 24 2.63 -10.17 -1.71
CA PHE A 24 1.66 -10.10 -0.61
C PHE A 24 0.73 -8.88 -0.69
N ILE A 25 1.31 -7.68 -0.80
CA ILE A 25 0.55 -6.42 -0.77
C ILE A 25 -0.31 -6.24 -2.03
N PHE A 26 0.13 -6.74 -3.18
CA PHE A 26 -0.63 -6.68 -4.41
C PHE A 26 -1.82 -7.64 -4.37
N SER A 27 -1.60 -8.87 -3.91
CA SER A 27 -2.67 -9.85 -3.70
C SER A 27 -3.67 -9.37 -2.64
N PHE A 28 -3.19 -8.73 -1.57
CA PHE A 28 -4.04 -8.07 -0.56
C PHE A 28 -4.93 -6.99 -1.18
N LEU A 29 -4.35 -6.09 -1.97
CA LEU A 29 -5.10 -5.02 -2.63
C LEU A 29 -6.18 -5.57 -3.56
N LEU A 30 -5.89 -6.68 -4.28
CA LEU A 30 -6.88 -7.35 -5.12
C LEU A 30 -8.03 -7.95 -4.31
N ALA A 31 -7.72 -8.64 -3.21
CA ALA A 31 -8.73 -9.21 -2.30
C ALA A 31 -9.61 -8.12 -1.68
N TYR A 32 -9.04 -6.94 -1.40
CA TYR A 32 -9.74 -5.77 -0.88
C TYR A 32 -10.57 -5.02 -1.93
N GLY A 33 -10.59 -5.49 -3.18
CA GLY A 33 -11.39 -4.91 -4.26
C GLY A 33 -10.71 -3.77 -5.03
N THR A 34 -9.39 -3.63 -4.94
CA THR A 34 -8.64 -2.70 -5.80
C THR A 34 -8.64 -3.22 -7.24
N PRO A 35 -8.95 -2.38 -8.24
CA PRO A 35 -8.94 -2.82 -9.63
C PRO A 35 -7.58 -3.39 -10.06
N ARG A 36 -7.58 -4.51 -10.79
CA ARG A 36 -6.36 -5.17 -11.31
C ARG A 36 -5.46 -4.22 -12.10
N ALA A 37 -6.04 -3.30 -12.87
CA ALA A 37 -5.28 -2.29 -13.62
C ALA A 37 -4.50 -1.35 -12.69
N THR A 38 -5.09 -0.97 -11.56
CA THR A 38 -4.42 -0.13 -10.54
C THR A 38 -3.30 -0.91 -9.86
N VAL A 39 -3.52 -2.19 -9.51
CA VAL A 39 -2.50 -3.05 -8.91
C VAL A 39 -1.30 -3.23 -9.84
N LYS A 40 -1.52 -3.49 -11.13
CA LYS A 40 -0.44 -3.55 -12.13
C LYS A 40 0.35 -2.24 -12.22
N ARG A 41 -0.32 -1.09 -12.17
CA ARG A 41 0.37 0.22 -12.16
C ARG A 41 1.23 0.42 -10.90
N LEU A 42 0.77 -0.06 -9.75
CA LEU A 42 1.56 -0.06 -8.52
C LEU A 42 2.79 -0.99 -8.65
N GLN A 43 2.63 -2.18 -9.22
CA GLN A 43 3.75 -3.10 -9.51
C GLN A 43 4.79 -2.51 -10.46
N MET A 44 4.37 -1.73 -11.46
CA MET A 44 5.26 -1.04 -12.39
C MET A 44 5.95 0.21 -11.79
N GLY A 45 5.68 0.55 -10.53
CA GLY A 45 6.29 1.71 -9.87
C GLY A 45 5.75 3.06 -10.36
N ASP A 46 4.50 3.12 -10.82
CA ASP A 46 3.87 4.38 -11.26
C ASP A 46 3.81 5.41 -10.11
N LYS A 47 4.66 6.44 -10.20
CA LYS A 47 4.79 7.54 -9.22
C LYS A 47 3.51 8.36 -9.04
N GLN A 48 2.55 8.29 -9.96
CA GLN A 48 1.26 8.95 -9.78
C GLN A 48 0.30 8.16 -8.88
N ARG A 49 0.46 6.83 -8.83
CA ARG A 49 -0.42 5.92 -8.07
C ARG A 49 0.19 5.46 -6.77
N ASN A 50 1.52 5.31 -6.73
CA ASN A 50 2.27 5.08 -5.50
C ASN A 50 2.72 6.43 -4.92
N LEU A 51 2.11 6.81 -3.80
CA LEU A 51 2.46 8.03 -3.08
C LEU A 51 3.65 7.85 -2.12
N ALA A 52 4.14 6.63 -1.95
CA ALA A 52 5.29 6.39 -1.10
C ALA A 52 6.58 6.94 -1.76
N GLN A 53 7.45 7.49 -0.93
CA GLN A 53 8.72 8.08 -1.39
C GLN A 53 9.84 7.03 -1.51
N ALA A 54 9.78 5.96 -0.71
CA ALA A 54 10.75 4.88 -0.80
C ALA A 54 10.37 3.89 -1.89
N ALA A 55 11.36 3.41 -2.66
CA ALA A 55 11.16 2.54 -3.81
C ALA A 55 10.46 1.20 -3.46
N SER A 56 10.59 0.75 -2.22
CA SER A 56 10.00 -0.50 -1.71
C SER A 56 8.68 -0.30 -0.97
N ASP A 57 8.29 0.96 -0.72
CA ASP A 57 7.06 1.27 0.00
C ASP A 57 5.91 1.44 -1.00
N ILE A 58 4.69 1.12 -0.57
CA ILE A 58 3.47 1.27 -1.35
C ILE A 58 2.48 2.12 -0.57
N GLY A 59 2.25 3.34 -1.06
CA GLY A 59 1.27 4.27 -0.53
C GLY A 59 0.09 4.40 -1.47
N VAL A 60 -1.05 3.82 -1.13
CA VAL A 60 -2.31 4.03 -1.84
C VAL A 60 -3.09 5.14 -1.15
N ALA A 61 -3.27 6.26 -1.86
CA ALA A 61 -3.96 7.46 -1.35
C ALA A 61 -5.28 7.12 -0.65
N GLN A 62 -5.46 7.64 0.57
CA GLN A 62 -6.68 7.49 1.38
C GLN A 62 -7.10 6.04 1.68
N LYS A 63 -6.21 5.06 1.49
CA LYS A 63 -6.52 3.63 1.72
C LYS A 63 -5.53 2.96 2.65
N ILE A 64 -4.28 2.81 2.21
CA ILE A 64 -3.30 2.02 2.94
C ILE A 64 -1.88 2.49 2.63
N TYR A 65 -1.02 2.44 3.64
CA TYR A 65 0.41 2.58 3.51
C TYR A 65 1.05 1.25 3.91
N PHE A 66 1.91 0.71 3.05
CA PHE A 66 2.61 -0.54 3.29
C PHE A 66 4.10 -0.32 3.14
N ARG A 67 4.86 -0.73 4.16
CA ARG A 67 6.31 -0.76 4.15
C ARG A 67 6.76 -2.19 4.47
N PRO A 68 7.52 -2.86 3.58
CA PRO A 68 8.14 -4.13 3.92
C PRO A 68 9.26 -3.90 4.94
N LEU A 69 9.23 -4.66 6.03
CA LEU A 69 10.31 -4.65 7.04
C LEU A 69 11.36 -5.71 6.70
N LYS A 70 12.62 -5.39 6.97
CA LYS A 70 13.72 -6.36 6.90
C LYS A 70 13.74 -7.22 8.14
N LYS A 71 14.35 -8.41 8.03
CA LYS A 71 14.49 -9.34 9.15
C LYS A 71 15.32 -8.67 10.26
N GLY A 72 14.72 -8.49 11.43
CA GLY A 72 15.35 -7.87 12.60
C GLY A 72 15.07 -6.38 12.78
N GLU A 73 14.30 -5.75 11.88
CA GLU A 73 13.79 -4.40 12.12
C GLU A 73 12.60 -4.43 13.10
N ASP A 74 12.60 -3.51 14.06
CA ASP A 74 11.48 -3.32 14.96
C ASP A 74 10.37 -2.49 14.29
N PRO A 75 9.11 -2.97 14.29
CA PRO A 75 7.99 -2.24 13.69
C PRO A 75 7.72 -0.87 14.36
N GLN A 76 7.88 -0.79 15.68
CA GLN A 76 7.57 0.40 16.47
C GLN A 76 8.61 1.50 16.25
N ASP A 77 9.89 1.14 16.21
CA ASP A 77 10.97 2.07 15.89
C ASP A 77 10.85 2.59 14.45
N THR A 78 10.49 1.71 13.52
CA THR A 78 10.29 2.07 12.11
C THR A 78 9.12 3.03 11.95
N LEU A 79 8.00 2.78 12.65
CA LEU A 79 6.84 3.65 12.67
C LEU A 79 7.17 5.01 13.29
N THR A 80 7.88 5.03 14.42
CA THR A 80 8.29 6.27 15.08
C THR A 80 9.17 7.11 14.16
N SER A 81 10.13 6.47 13.48
CA SER A 81 10.98 7.12 12.48
C SER A 81 10.18 7.68 11.32
N LEU A 82 9.15 6.96 10.84
CA LEU A 82 8.25 7.41 9.78
C LEU A 82 7.43 8.65 10.18
N LEU A 83 6.91 8.66 11.41
CA LEU A 83 6.13 9.78 11.95
C LEU A 83 7.00 11.02 12.22
N ALA A 84 8.27 10.81 12.54
CA ALA A 84 9.24 11.89 12.74
C ALA A 84 9.68 12.55 11.42
N LEU A 85 9.43 11.94 10.25
CA LEU A 85 9.76 12.55 8.97
C LEU A 85 8.94 13.82 8.75
N PRO A 86 9.56 14.90 8.21
CA PRO A 86 8.84 16.12 7.91
C PRO A 86 7.73 15.82 6.89
N LEU A 87 6.48 16.13 7.27
CA LEU A 87 5.35 16.06 6.37
C LEU A 87 5.63 17.00 5.18
N LYS A 88 5.84 16.40 4.01
CA LYS A 88 5.98 17.18 2.78
C LYS A 88 4.63 17.86 2.54
N LYS A 89 4.58 19.20 2.67
CA LYS A 89 3.37 19.96 2.31
C LYS A 89 2.98 19.56 0.90
N CYS A 90 1.84 18.90 0.74
CA CYS A 90 1.25 18.66 -0.56
C CYS A 90 1.08 20.03 -1.22
N SER A 91 1.79 20.28 -2.32
CA SER A 91 1.62 21.51 -3.08
C SER A 91 0.16 21.56 -3.53
N PRO A 92 -0.60 22.63 -3.23
CA PRO A 92 -1.97 22.74 -3.69
C PRO A 92 -1.92 22.94 -5.21
N LYS A 93 -2.11 21.88 -6.00
CA LYS A 93 -2.43 21.99 -7.43
C LYS A 93 -3.94 22.05 -7.67
N PHE A 94 -4.65 22.82 -6.84
CA PHE A 94 -6.03 23.22 -7.08
C PHE A 94 -6.10 24.74 -7.04
N GLY A 95 -5.91 25.34 -8.21
CA GLY A 95 -5.92 26.79 -8.44
C GLY A 95 -5.08 27.13 -9.66
N GLN A 96 -5.75 27.49 -10.77
CA GLN A 96 -5.29 27.65 -12.17
C GLN A 96 -5.67 26.40 -12.99
N VAL A 97 -6.67 26.42 -13.88
CA VAL A 97 -7.25 27.50 -14.70
C VAL A 97 -8.77 27.41 -14.68
#